data_AF-A0A1Q7LGS9-F1
#
_entry.id   AF-A0A1Q7LGS9-F1
#
_cell.length_a   1.000
_cell.length_b   1.000
_cell.length_c   1.000
_cell.angle_alpha   90.00
_cell.angle_beta   90.00
_cell.angle_gamma   90.00
#
_symmetry.space_group_name_H-M   'P 1'
#
loop_
_entity.id
_entity.type
_entity.pdbx_description
1 polymer ?
#
loop_
_entity_poly.entity_id
_entity_poly.type
_entity_poly.pdbx_seq_one_letter_code
_entity_poly.pdbx_strand_id
1 'polypeptide(L)'
;MRFWLQRFLLGAFTILLCSLLSAAADLESAKRAYEQKDYSTALNEFTPLAEQGNAGAQLFLGKMYMNGQGVLKDPEQAIKWFKASALQGNADAQFFLGAMYLLPQKDIGEGVKWLRLSAEQGNQDAQYLLGKAYMQGAKELPRDPVQGEKWLRLAAEQNLDFYQKELLAAEREMNPDQITKGKALAEAWKPKVAAAPAAKTGTQQEQKN
;
A
#
# COMPACT_ATOMS: atom_id res chain seq x y z
N MET A 1 8.46 69.82 0.33
CA MET A 1 8.68 68.94 1.50
C MET A 1 7.36 68.64 2.23
N ARG A 2 6.42 67.97 1.55
CA ARG A 2 5.07 67.66 2.05
C ARG A 2 4.56 66.36 1.39
N PHE A 3 5.31 65.26 1.50
CA PHE A 3 4.90 63.96 0.93
C PHE A 3 5.35 62.74 1.75
N TRP A 4 5.68 62.94 3.04
CA TRP A 4 6.09 61.86 3.94
C TRP A 4 5.03 61.49 5.00
N LEU A 5 3.74 61.79 4.78
CA LEU A 5 2.68 61.57 5.79
C LEU A 5 1.35 60.93 5.33
N GLN A 6 1.30 60.26 4.17
CA GLN A 6 0.28 59.24 3.86
C GLN A 6 1.01 57.91 3.64
N ARG A 7 1.68 57.33 4.64
CA ARG A 7 1.08 56.58 5.74
C ARG A 7 0.03 55.55 5.29
N PHE A 8 0.53 54.35 5.02
CA PHE A 8 0.28 53.20 5.90
C PHE A 8 -1.17 52.69 6.01
N LEU A 9 -1.97 52.77 4.93
CA LEU A 9 -3.31 52.17 4.89
C LEU A 9 -3.58 51.17 3.76
N LEU A 10 -2.58 50.82 2.95
CA LEU A 10 -2.75 49.78 1.90
C LEU A 10 -1.93 48.49 2.13
N GLY A 11 -1.17 48.40 3.22
CA GLY A 11 -0.35 47.21 3.52
C GLY A 11 -1.04 46.13 4.37
N ALA A 12 -2.21 46.41 4.95
CA ALA A 12 -2.80 45.55 5.97
C ALA A 12 -4.04 44.74 5.51
N PHE A 13 -4.52 44.94 4.28
CA PHE A 13 -5.76 44.31 3.82
C PHE A 13 -5.58 43.17 2.79
N THR A 14 -4.35 42.88 2.36
CA THR A 14 -4.05 41.70 1.52
C THR A 14 -3.44 40.53 2.30
N ILE A 15 -3.13 40.71 3.58
CA ILE A 15 -2.62 39.63 4.44
C ILE A 15 -3.75 38.99 5.26
N LEU A 16 -4.96 39.56 5.24
CA LEU A 16 -6.09 39.11 6.06
C LEU A 16 -7.16 38.32 5.29
N LEU A 17 -6.77 37.55 4.27
CA LEU A 17 -7.68 36.61 3.60
C LEU A 17 -6.97 35.31 3.14
N CYS A 18 -6.00 34.81 3.91
CA CYS A 18 -5.48 33.45 3.73
C CYS A 18 -5.12 32.76 5.06
N SER A 19 -5.64 33.24 6.19
CA SER A 19 -5.39 32.65 7.52
C SER A 19 -6.53 31.75 8.04
N LEU A 20 -7.42 31.30 7.17
CA LEU A 20 -8.54 30.41 7.54
C LEU A 20 -8.71 29.24 6.57
N LEU A 21 -7.63 28.78 5.95
CA LEU A 21 -7.59 27.37 5.59
C LEU A 21 -7.34 26.64 6.91
N SER A 22 -8.43 26.30 7.61
CA SER A 22 -8.43 25.18 8.55
C SER A 22 -7.54 24.11 7.94
N ALA A 23 -6.46 23.77 8.65
CA ALA A 23 -5.54 22.72 8.24
C ALA A 23 -6.33 21.40 8.29
N ALA A 24 -7.11 21.16 7.24
CA ALA A 24 -7.69 19.85 7.01
C ALA A 24 -6.48 18.92 6.96
N ALA A 25 -6.39 18.03 7.95
CA ALA A 25 -5.34 17.04 8.00
C ALA A 25 -5.21 16.39 6.63
N ASP A 26 -4.05 16.52 6.02
CA ASP A 26 -3.77 15.88 4.76
C ASP A 26 -3.10 14.54 5.04
N LEU A 27 -3.10 13.64 4.06
CA LEU A 27 -2.52 12.32 4.23
C LEU A 27 -1.03 12.38 4.63
N GLU A 28 -0.32 13.44 4.24
CA GLU A 28 1.11 13.60 4.50
C GLU A 28 1.40 14.07 5.92
N SER A 29 0.58 14.94 6.50
CA SER A 29 0.68 15.29 7.93
C SER A 29 0.48 14.05 8.81
N ALA A 30 -0.52 13.23 8.49
CA ALA A 30 -0.83 12.01 9.24
C ALA A 30 0.32 10.99 9.15
N LYS A 31 0.92 10.82 7.95
CA LYS A 31 2.11 9.98 7.74
C LYS A 31 3.32 10.49 8.52
N ARG A 32 3.59 11.80 8.52
CA ARG A 32 4.69 12.38 9.30
C ARG A 32 4.52 12.11 10.79
N ALA A 33 3.32 12.29 11.33
CA ALA A 33 3.02 11.96 12.73
C ALA A 33 3.30 10.47 13.02
N TYR A 34 2.86 9.58 12.13
CA TYR A 34 3.11 8.14 12.25
C TYR A 34 4.61 7.79 12.23
N GLU A 35 5.39 8.39 11.31
CA GLU A 35 6.84 8.19 11.19
C GLU A 35 7.60 8.70 12.43
N GLN A 36 7.12 9.79 13.02
CA GLN A 36 7.64 10.34 14.28
C GLN A 36 7.18 9.57 15.52
N LYS A 37 6.37 8.51 15.33
CA LYS A 37 5.76 7.70 16.40
C LYS A 37 4.80 8.49 17.29
N ASP A 38 4.32 9.63 16.84
CA ASP A 38 3.16 10.31 17.44
C ASP A 38 1.88 9.63 16.95
N TYR A 39 1.65 8.42 17.47
CA TYR A 39 0.54 7.59 17.04
C TYR A 39 -0.82 8.14 17.47
N SER A 40 -0.87 9.01 18.49
CA SER A 40 -2.12 9.67 18.89
C SER A 40 -2.56 10.66 17.82
N THR A 41 -1.64 11.54 17.40
CA THR A 41 -1.89 12.49 16.31
C THR A 41 -2.17 11.76 15.00
N ALA A 42 -1.35 10.76 14.66
CA ALA A 42 -1.56 9.96 13.45
C ALA A 42 -2.94 9.29 13.41
N LEU A 43 -3.41 8.73 14.54
CA LEU A 43 -4.72 8.09 14.62
C LEU A 43 -5.82 9.11 14.35
N ASN A 44 -5.75 10.26 15.01
CA ASN A 44 -6.75 11.33 14.88
C ASN A 44 -6.82 11.89 13.45
N GLU A 45 -5.69 11.95 12.74
CA GLU A 45 -5.64 12.47 11.37
C GLU A 45 -6.00 11.41 10.32
N PHE A 46 -5.57 10.15 10.48
CA PHE A 46 -5.92 9.08 9.54
C PHE A 46 -7.41 8.70 9.61
N THR A 47 -8.03 8.74 10.78
CA THR A 47 -9.42 8.31 10.98
C THR A 47 -10.41 8.99 10.02
N PRO A 48 -10.54 10.34 10.00
CA PRO A 48 -11.49 11.00 9.10
C PRO A 48 -11.16 10.78 7.62
N LEU A 49 -9.87 10.71 7.26
CA LEU A 49 -9.45 10.44 5.87
C LEU A 49 -9.86 9.02 5.43
N ALA A 50 -9.68 8.03 6.31
CA ALA A 50 -10.02 6.65 6.03
C ALA A 50 -11.54 6.43 5.93
N GLU A 51 -12.31 7.10 6.78
CA GLU A 51 -13.78 7.14 6.74
C GLU A 51 -14.29 7.78 5.44
N GLN A 52 -13.58 8.77 4.91
CA GLN A 52 -13.87 9.37 3.59
C GLN A 52 -13.41 8.51 2.40
N GLY A 53 -12.84 7.33 2.65
CA GLY A 53 -12.47 6.39 1.61
C GLY A 53 -11.02 6.51 1.13
N ASN A 54 -10.17 7.32 1.75
CA ASN A 54 -8.77 7.43 1.33
C ASN A 54 -8.03 6.10 1.55
N ALA A 55 -7.65 5.42 0.47
CA ALA A 55 -7.00 4.11 0.53
C ALA A 55 -5.67 4.11 1.32
N GLY A 56 -4.90 5.21 1.25
CA GLY A 56 -3.67 5.37 2.02
C GLY A 56 -3.94 5.45 3.51
N ALA A 57 -4.90 6.27 3.94
CA ALA A 57 -5.29 6.36 5.34
C ALA A 57 -5.86 5.04 5.87
N GLN A 58 -6.67 4.34 5.08
CA GLN A 58 -7.18 3.01 5.42
C GLN A 58 -6.04 1.99 5.60
N LEU A 59 -5.01 2.01 4.74
CA LEU A 59 -3.82 1.19 4.91
C LEU A 59 -3.12 1.47 6.25
N PHE A 60 -2.93 2.74 6.61
CA PHE A 60 -2.26 3.11 7.86
C PHE A 60 -3.09 2.78 9.09
N LEU A 61 -4.40 2.99 9.10
CA LEU A 61 -5.27 2.51 10.19
C LEU A 61 -5.18 0.99 10.35
N GLY A 62 -5.16 0.25 9.24
CA GLY A 62 -4.96 -1.20 9.27
C GLY A 62 -3.66 -1.58 10.00
N LYS A 63 -2.55 -0.90 9.67
CA LYS A 63 -1.25 -1.10 10.35
C LYS A 63 -1.31 -0.73 11.83
N MET A 64 -1.97 0.37 12.18
CA MET A 64 -2.08 0.82 13.57
C MET A 64 -2.84 -0.18 14.43
N TYR A 65 -3.99 -0.69 13.96
CA TYR A 65 -4.73 -1.74 14.65
C TYR A 65 -3.97 -3.08 14.69
N MET A 66 -3.25 -3.43 13.62
CA MET A 66 -2.44 -4.66 13.59
C MET A 66 -1.32 -4.64 14.64
N ASN A 67 -0.70 -3.48 14.85
CA ASN A 67 0.47 -3.32 15.72
C ASN A 67 0.14 -2.77 17.12
N GLY A 68 -1.08 -2.29 17.36
CA GLY A 68 -1.44 -1.59 18.60
C GLY A 68 -0.75 -0.23 18.73
N GLN A 69 -0.56 0.50 17.63
CA GLN A 69 0.09 1.81 17.62
C GLN A 69 -0.96 2.91 17.80
N GLY A 70 -0.99 3.55 18.98
CA GLY A 70 -1.98 4.59 19.31
C GLY A 70 -3.39 4.05 19.59
N VAL A 71 -3.62 2.76 19.37
CA VAL A 71 -4.87 2.03 19.63
C VAL A 71 -4.55 0.67 20.26
N LEU A 72 -5.54 0.03 20.88
CA LEU A 72 -5.41 -1.38 21.25
C LEU A 72 -5.27 -2.24 20.00
N LYS A 73 -4.40 -3.25 20.08
CA LYS A 73 -4.19 -4.20 18.98
C LYS A 73 -5.49 -4.96 18.71
N ASP A 74 -5.98 -4.88 17.47
CA ASP A 74 -7.21 -5.51 17.01
C ASP A 74 -7.04 -6.02 15.57
N PRO A 75 -6.73 -7.31 15.39
CA PRO A 75 -6.58 -7.91 14.06
C PRO A 75 -7.85 -7.88 13.21
N GLU A 76 -9.04 -7.86 13.80
CA GLU A 76 -10.29 -7.82 13.02
C GLU A 76 -10.53 -6.44 12.44
N GLN A 77 -10.24 -5.38 13.20
CA GLN A 77 -10.26 -4.01 12.68
C GLN A 77 -9.17 -3.80 11.62
N ALA A 78 -7.97 -4.37 11.83
CA ALA A 78 -6.93 -4.33 10.82
C ALA A 78 -7.40 -4.95 9.48
N ILE A 79 -8.03 -6.13 9.53
CA ILE A 79 -8.60 -6.79 8.33
C ILE A 79 -9.64 -5.89 7.65
N LYS A 80 -10.54 -5.24 8.41
CA LYS A 80 -11.56 -4.35 7.84
C LYS A 80 -10.93 -3.19 7.07
N TRP A 81 -9.95 -2.52 7.67
CA TRP A 81 -9.27 -1.38 7.04
C TRP A 81 -8.38 -1.77 5.87
N PHE A 82 -7.61 -2.86 6.00
CA PHE A 82 -6.84 -3.40 4.88
C PHE A 82 -7.76 -3.83 3.74
N LYS A 83 -8.90 -4.47 4.00
CA LYS A 83 -9.86 -4.84 2.96
C LYS A 83 -10.44 -3.63 2.24
N ALA A 84 -10.78 -2.56 2.97
CA ALA A 84 -11.27 -1.32 2.36
C ALA A 84 -10.21 -0.71 1.40
N SER A 85 -8.94 -0.67 1.81
CA SER A 85 -7.84 -0.17 0.99
C SER A 85 -7.51 -1.10 -0.19
N ALA A 86 -7.48 -2.41 0.06
CA ALA A 86 -7.15 -3.44 -0.93
C ALA A 86 -8.17 -3.51 -2.08
N LEU A 87 -9.46 -3.30 -1.78
CA LEU A 87 -10.53 -3.22 -2.78
C LEU A 87 -10.38 -2.01 -3.73
N GLN A 88 -9.63 -0.99 -3.32
CA GLN A 88 -9.30 0.17 -4.16
C GLN A 88 -8.01 -0.04 -4.98
N GLY A 89 -7.42 -1.24 -4.94
CA GLY A 89 -6.22 -1.57 -5.69
C GLY A 89 -4.91 -1.27 -4.95
N ASN A 90 -4.94 -0.85 -3.67
CA ASN A 90 -3.70 -0.59 -2.94
C ASN A 90 -2.90 -1.90 -2.73
N ALA A 91 -1.74 -2.01 -3.41
CA ALA A 91 -0.93 -3.22 -3.40
C ALA A 91 -0.42 -3.61 -2.00
N ASP A 92 -0.03 -2.64 -1.16
CA ASP A 92 0.44 -2.92 0.19
C ASP A 92 -0.69 -3.44 1.08
N ALA A 93 -1.89 -2.89 0.95
CA ALA A 93 -3.05 -3.38 1.70
C ALA A 93 -3.46 -4.78 1.24
N GLN A 94 -3.39 -5.07 -0.06
CA GLN A 94 -3.59 -6.42 -0.60
C GLN A 94 -2.54 -7.39 -0.05
N PHE A 95 -1.28 -6.97 0.06
CA PHE A 95 -0.23 -7.78 0.68
C PHE A 95 -0.55 -8.07 2.15
N PHE A 96 -0.83 -7.05 2.97
CA PHE A 96 -1.13 -7.25 4.39
C PHE A 96 -2.38 -8.12 4.59
N LEU A 97 -3.43 -7.88 3.81
CA LEU A 97 -4.64 -8.69 3.87
C LEU A 97 -4.37 -10.16 3.49
N GLY A 98 -3.61 -10.39 2.42
CA GLY A 98 -3.19 -11.72 2.00
C GLY A 98 -2.38 -12.44 3.09
N ALA A 99 -1.38 -11.76 3.65
CA ALA A 99 -0.56 -12.29 4.74
C ALA A 99 -1.39 -12.61 6.00
N MET A 100 -2.38 -11.79 6.35
CA MET A 100 -3.27 -12.04 7.49
C MET A 100 -4.23 -13.23 7.29
N TYR A 101 -4.64 -13.54 6.06
CA TYR A 101 -5.39 -14.76 5.78
C TYR A 101 -4.49 -16.00 5.80
N LEU A 102 -3.23 -15.87 5.36
CA LEU A 102 -2.24 -16.94 5.37
C LEU A 102 -1.66 -17.25 6.75
N LEU A 103 -1.66 -16.30 7.69
CA LEU A 103 -1.10 -16.48 9.03
C LEU A 103 -2.17 -16.18 10.08
N PRO A 104 -2.68 -17.18 10.85
CA PRO A 104 -2.19 -18.56 11.06
C PRO A 104 -2.89 -19.63 10.18
N GLN A 105 -2.91 -19.47 8.86
CA GLN A 105 -3.59 -20.35 7.89
C GLN A 105 -5.12 -20.38 8.03
N LYS A 106 -5.75 -19.22 8.23
CA LYS A 106 -7.22 -19.13 8.33
C LYS A 106 -7.89 -19.48 7.01
N ASP A 107 -7.34 -19.01 5.90
CA ASP A 107 -7.87 -19.25 4.55
C ASP A 107 -6.76 -19.09 3.51
N ILE A 108 -6.14 -20.21 3.11
CA ILE A 108 -5.04 -20.21 2.14
C ILE A 108 -5.52 -19.70 0.78
N GLY A 109 -6.71 -20.12 0.36
CA GLY A 109 -7.28 -19.73 -0.93
C GLY A 109 -7.50 -18.23 -1.01
N GLU A 110 -8.08 -17.62 0.02
CA GLU A 110 -8.30 -16.18 0.07
C GLU A 110 -6.98 -15.41 0.18
N GLY A 111 -6.05 -15.87 1.02
CA GLY A 111 -4.73 -15.26 1.16
C GLY A 111 -3.95 -15.19 -0.15
N VAL A 112 -3.96 -16.29 -0.92
CA VAL A 112 -3.30 -16.38 -2.23
C VAL A 112 -3.94 -15.44 -3.26
N LYS A 113 -5.26 -15.22 -3.23
CA LYS A 113 -5.92 -14.26 -4.13
C LYS A 113 -5.41 -12.84 -3.89
N TRP A 114 -5.36 -12.41 -2.62
CA TRP A 114 -4.90 -11.07 -2.26
C TRP A 114 -3.40 -10.88 -2.53
N LEU A 115 -2.57 -11.87 -2.20
CA LEU A 115 -1.14 -11.82 -2.55
C LEU A 115 -0.93 -11.74 -4.06
N ARG A 116 -1.71 -12.45 -4.88
CA ARG A 116 -1.60 -12.37 -6.33
C ARG A 116 -1.90 -10.97 -6.85
N LEU A 117 -2.95 -10.33 -6.37
CA LEU A 117 -3.27 -8.95 -6.76
C LEU A 117 -2.14 -7.99 -6.42
N SER A 118 -1.52 -8.15 -5.25
CA SER A 118 -0.38 -7.34 -4.83
C SER A 118 0.88 -7.62 -5.65
N ALA A 119 1.20 -8.89 -5.87
CA ALA A 119 2.37 -9.36 -6.63
C ALA A 119 2.30 -8.93 -8.11
N GLU A 120 1.11 -8.96 -8.71
CA GLU A 120 0.86 -8.49 -10.07
C GLU A 120 1.12 -6.98 -10.24
N GLN A 121 1.09 -6.20 -9.16
CA GLN A 121 1.43 -4.78 -9.16
C GLN A 121 2.91 -4.51 -8.86
N GLY A 122 3.71 -5.56 -8.68
CA GLY A 122 5.14 -5.42 -8.38
C GLY A 122 5.50 -5.32 -6.90
N ASN A 123 4.58 -5.62 -5.99
CA ASN A 123 4.93 -5.71 -4.58
C ASN A 123 5.86 -6.91 -4.35
N GLN A 124 7.11 -6.63 -3.99
CA GLN A 124 8.20 -7.59 -3.88
C GLN A 124 7.97 -8.64 -2.79
N ASP A 125 7.46 -8.22 -1.62
CA ASP A 125 7.13 -9.12 -0.51
C ASP A 125 6.01 -10.10 -0.92
N ALA A 126 5.00 -9.61 -1.64
CA ALA A 126 3.90 -10.42 -2.14
C ALA A 126 4.36 -11.41 -3.21
N GLN A 127 5.24 -11.00 -4.12
CA GLN A 127 5.87 -11.88 -5.11
C GLN A 127 6.64 -13.00 -4.40
N TYR A 128 7.44 -12.66 -3.39
CA TYR A 128 8.17 -13.65 -2.61
C TYR A 128 7.23 -14.66 -1.92
N LEU A 129 6.24 -14.19 -1.18
CA LEU A 129 5.30 -15.08 -0.46
C LEU A 129 4.49 -15.95 -1.43
N LEU A 130 4.05 -15.39 -2.55
CA LEU A 130 3.32 -16.15 -3.58
C LEU A 130 4.22 -17.23 -4.21
N GLY A 131 5.49 -16.90 -4.48
CA GLY A 131 6.47 -17.86 -4.95
C GLY A 131 6.69 -19.03 -3.98
N LYS A 132 6.87 -18.73 -2.68
CA LYS A 132 6.96 -19.76 -1.63
C LYS A 132 5.70 -20.62 -1.54
N ALA A 133 4.52 -20.01 -1.62
CA ALA A 133 3.26 -20.73 -1.58
C ALA A 133 3.13 -21.74 -2.73
N TYR A 134 3.56 -21.37 -3.95
CA TYR A 134 3.59 -22.28 -5.09
C TYR A 134 4.65 -23.38 -4.98
N MET A 135 5.83 -23.08 -4.41
CA MET A 135 6.89 -24.07 -4.20
C MET A 135 6.51 -25.14 -3.17
N GLN A 136 5.79 -24.74 -2.12
CA GLN A 136 5.31 -25.63 -1.06
C GLN A 136 4.07 -26.40 -1.50
N GLY A 137 3.12 -25.69 -2.13
CA GLY A 137 1.78 -26.19 -2.39
C GLY A 137 0.94 -26.33 -1.10
N ALA A 138 -0.36 -26.40 -1.29
CA ALA A 138 -1.38 -26.65 -0.30
C ALA A 138 -2.57 -27.36 -0.96
N LYS A 139 -3.56 -27.79 -0.17
CA LYS A 139 -4.77 -28.42 -0.70
C LYS A 139 -5.49 -27.51 -1.70
N GLU A 140 -5.59 -26.22 -1.41
CA GLU A 140 -6.26 -25.20 -2.24
C GLU A 140 -5.33 -24.54 -3.27
N LEU A 141 -4.03 -24.85 -3.24
CA LEU A 141 -3.03 -24.34 -4.17
C LEU A 141 -2.02 -25.46 -4.50
N PRO A 142 -2.26 -26.29 -5.53
CA PRO A 142 -1.33 -27.34 -5.89
C PRO A 142 0.08 -26.80 -6.13
N ARG A 143 1.08 -27.59 -5.73
CA ARG A 143 2.49 -27.24 -5.95
C ARG A 143 2.76 -26.99 -7.44
N ASP A 144 3.30 -25.82 -7.75
CA ASP A 144 3.66 -25.42 -9.11
C ASP A 144 5.04 -24.73 -9.08
N PRO A 145 6.14 -25.48 -9.27
CA PRO A 145 7.48 -24.92 -9.20
C PRO A 145 7.78 -23.90 -10.29
N VAL A 146 7.09 -23.96 -11.44
CA VAL A 146 7.29 -23.02 -12.54
C VAL A 146 6.73 -21.65 -12.16
N GLN A 147 5.54 -21.60 -11.56
CA GLN A 147 5.00 -20.37 -10.99
C GLN A 147 5.81 -19.91 -9.77
N GLY A 148 6.24 -20.86 -8.93
CA GLY A 148 7.08 -20.59 -7.77
C GLY A 148 8.35 -19.83 -8.15
N GLU A 149 9.10 -20.37 -9.11
CA GLU A 149 10.30 -19.72 -9.64
C GLU A 149 10.00 -18.35 -10.22
N LYS A 150 8.95 -18.24 -11.05
CA LYS A 150 8.61 -16.97 -11.70
C LYS A 150 8.49 -15.86 -10.66
N TRP A 151 7.69 -16.09 -9.62
CA TRP A 151 7.41 -15.09 -8.60
C TRP A 151 8.62 -14.84 -7.69
N LEU A 152 9.39 -15.87 -7.33
CA LEU A 152 10.64 -15.69 -6.57
C LEU A 152 11.68 -14.90 -7.37
N ARG A 153 11.77 -15.12 -8.69
CA ARG A 153 12.68 -14.39 -9.56
C ARG A 153 12.29 -12.93 -9.68
N LEU A 154 11.01 -12.63 -9.90
CA LEU A 154 10.50 -11.27 -9.88
C LEU A 154 10.80 -10.56 -8.54
N ALA A 155 10.60 -11.26 -7.42
CA ALA A 155 10.95 -10.73 -6.11
C ALA A 155 12.45 -10.44 -5.96
N ALA A 156 13.32 -11.16 -6.68
CA ALA A 156 14.77 -11.02 -6.58
C ALA A 156 15.35 -9.92 -7.51
N GLU A 157 14.56 -9.33 -8.42
CA GLU A 157 15.05 -8.39 -9.45
C GLU A 157 15.78 -7.15 -8.89
N GLN A 158 15.33 -6.63 -7.74
CA GLN A 158 15.96 -5.46 -7.12
C GLN A 158 17.29 -5.78 -6.38
N ASN A 159 17.85 -6.97 -6.58
CA ASN A 159 19.14 -7.42 -6.03
C ASN A 159 19.28 -7.28 -4.51
N LEU A 160 18.18 -7.39 -3.77
CA LEU A 160 18.25 -7.56 -2.33
C LEU A 160 18.71 -8.99 -2.03
N ASP A 161 19.82 -9.10 -1.30
CA ASP A 161 20.52 -10.35 -0.98
C ASP A 161 19.58 -11.42 -0.40
N PHE A 162 18.59 -11.01 0.39
CA PHE A 162 17.57 -11.89 0.95
C PHE A 162 16.79 -12.66 -0.14
N TYR A 163 16.18 -11.96 -1.11
CA TYR A 163 15.36 -12.61 -2.13
C TYR A 163 16.17 -13.45 -3.11
N GLN A 164 17.41 -13.03 -3.40
CA GLN A 164 18.33 -13.80 -4.21
C GLN A 164 18.69 -15.14 -3.54
N LYS A 165 18.95 -15.14 -2.23
CA LYS A 165 19.19 -16.37 -1.47
C LYS A 165 17.99 -17.30 -1.49
N GLU A 166 16.78 -16.77 -1.32
CA GLU A 166 15.54 -17.57 -1.35
C GLU A 166 15.27 -18.17 -2.73
N LEU A 167 15.51 -17.41 -3.81
CA LEU A 167 15.42 -17.92 -5.19
C LEU A 167 16.42 -19.07 -5.40
N LEU A 168 17.69 -18.88 -5.04
CA LEU A 168 18.72 -19.92 -5.18
C LEU A 168 18.41 -21.17 -4.35
N ALA A 169 17.84 -21.01 -3.15
CA ALA A 169 17.41 -22.12 -2.32
C ALA A 169 16.28 -22.91 -3.00
N ALA A 170 15.29 -22.22 -3.57
CA ALA A 170 14.20 -22.84 -4.30
C ALA A 170 14.68 -23.57 -5.56
N GLU A 171 15.58 -22.97 -6.34
CA GLU A 171 16.14 -23.57 -7.57
C GLU A 171 16.89 -24.90 -7.30
N ARG A 172 17.48 -25.09 -6.11
CA ARG A 172 18.13 -26.36 -5.72
C ARG A 172 17.15 -27.52 -5.61
N GLU A 173 15.86 -27.24 -5.39
CA GLU A 173 14.79 -28.24 -5.29
C GLU A 173 14.07 -28.47 -6.63
N MET A 174 14.49 -27.76 -7.68
CA MET A 174 13.85 -27.76 -8.99
C MET A 174 14.70 -28.50 -10.02
N ASN A 175 14.04 -28.95 -11.09
CA ASN A 175 14.76 -29.43 -12.27
C ASN A 175 15.06 -28.28 -13.25
N PRO A 176 16.05 -28.42 -14.16
CA PRO A 176 16.44 -27.36 -15.08
C PRO A 176 15.33 -26.87 -16.02
N ASP A 177 14.41 -27.75 -16.42
CA ASP A 177 13.28 -27.38 -17.30
C ASP A 177 12.29 -26.47 -16.57
N GLN A 178 12.01 -26.75 -15.29
CA GLN A 178 11.14 -25.90 -14.47
C GLN A 178 11.75 -24.51 -14.26
N ILE A 179 13.04 -24.44 -13.97
CA ILE A 179 13.75 -23.15 -13.80
C ILE A 179 13.70 -22.36 -15.11
N THR A 180 14.02 -23.00 -16.24
CA THR A 180 14.00 -22.36 -17.56
C THR A 180 12.62 -21.78 -17.89
N LYS A 181 11.55 -22.55 -17.63
CA LYS A 181 10.17 -22.11 -17.87
C LYS A 181 9.76 -20.96 -16.96
N GLY A 182 10.07 -21.04 -15.67
CA GLY A 182 9.74 -19.97 -14.73
C GLY A 182 10.44 -18.66 -15.12
N LYS A 183 11.74 -18.75 -15.45
CA LYS A 183 12.54 -17.60 -15.88
C LYS A 183 11.93 -16.93 -17.10
N ALA A 184 11.54 -17.72 -18.11
CA ALA A 184 10.86 -17.19 -19.29
C ALA A 184 9.54 -16.49 -18.95
N LEU A 185 8.78 -16.99 -17.96
CA LEU A 185 7.56 -16.31 -17.48
C LEU A 185 7.86 -15.00 -16.74
N ALA A 186 8.97 -14.92 -16.01
CA ALA A 186 9.39 -13.70 -15.33
C ALA A 186 9.85 -12.64 -16.34
N GLU A 187 10.66 -13.04 -17.32
CA GLU A 187 11.14 -12.15 -18.41
C GLU A 187 9.98 -11.59 -19.27
N ALA A 188 8.92 -12.37 -19.45
CA ALA A 188 7.72 -11.93 -20.17
C ALA A 188 6.75 -11.09 -19.32
N TRP A 189 6.95 -11.01 -18.01
CA TRP A 189 6.01 -10.35 -17.10
C TRP A 189 6.12 -8.83 -17.19
N LYS A 190 4.97 -8.17 -17.03
CA LYS A 190 4.87 -6.72 -16.88
C LYS A 190 3.97 -6.41 -15.70
N PRO A 191 4.34 -5.47 -14.80
CA PRO A 191 3.48 -5.08 -13.70
C PRO A 191 2.18 -4.49 -14.21
N LYS A 192 1.07 -4.88 -13.58
CA LYS A 192 -0.20 -4.17 -13.73
C LYS A 192 -0.07 -2.86 -12.97
N VAL A 193 -0.09 -1.75 -13.68
CA VAL A 193 -0.12 -0.42 -13.04
C VAL A 193 -1.43 -0.32 -12.26
N ALA A 194 -1.35 0.01 -10.97
CA ALA A 194 -2.52 0.33 -10.16
C ALA A 194 -3.31 1.44 -10.86
N ALA A 195 -4.62 1.24 -11.07
CA ALA A 195 -5.47 2.35 -11.50
C ALA A 195 -5.35 3.45 -10.44
N ALA A 196 -4.84 4.63 -10.85
CA ALA A 196 -4.81 5.78 -9.95
C ALA A 196 -6.25 5.99 -9.43
N PRO A 197 -6.45 6.21 -8.11
CA PRO A 197 -7.78 6.48 -7.60
C PRO A 197 -8.32 7.67 -8.38
N ALA A 198 -9.48 7.48 -9.01
CA ALA A 198 -10.14 8.52 -9.78
C ALA A 198 -10.33 9.72 -8.86
N ALA A 199 -9.47 10.74 -9.00
CA ALA A 199 -9.69 12.02 -8.39
C ALA A 199 -11.04 12.47 -8.94
N LYS A 200 -12.05 12.52 -8.07
CA LYS A 200 -13.32 13.17 -8.37
C LYS A 200 -12.95 14.62 -8.65
N THR A 201 -12.72 14.93 -9.91
CA THR A 201 -12.57 16.29 -10.41
C THR A 201 -13.93 16.94 -10.21
N GLY A 202 -14.08 17.60 -9.05
CA GLY A 202 -15.15 18.55 -8.84
C GLY A 202 -15.02 19.62 -9.90
N THR A 203 -15.82 19.50 -10.96
CA THR A 203 -15.93 20.53 -11.97
C THR A 203 -16.66 21.70 -11.32
N GLN A 204 -15.93 22.80 -11.23
CA GLN A 204 -16.35 24.07 -10.68
C GLN A 204 -17.65 24.55 -11.34
N GLN A 205 -18.46 25.20 -10.51
CA GLN A 205 -19.61 26.01 -10.89
C GLN A 205 -19.26 26.92 -12.10
N GLU A 206 -20.02 26.76 -13.18
CA GLU A 206 -20.22 27.81 -14.17
C GLU A 206 -20.87 29.01 -13.46
N GLN A 207 -20.06 30.03 -13.17
CA GLN A 207 -20.56 31.39 -13.04
C GLN A 207 -21.03 31.82 -14.44
N LYS A 208 -22.34 31.78 -14.67
CA LYS A 208 -22.98 32.57 -15.72
C LYS A 208 -23.32 33.94 -15.16
N ASN A 209 -22.71 34.93 -15.79
CA ASN A 209 -23.03 36.36 -15.90
C ASN A 209 -24.34 36.84 -15.26
#